data_AF-A0A3B9V797-F1
#
_entry.id   AF-A0A3B9V797-F1
#
_cell.length_a   1.000
_cell.length_b   1.000
_cell.length_c   1.000
_cell.angle_alpha   90.00
_cell.angle_beta   90.00
_cell.angle_gamma   90.00
#
_symmetry.space_group_name_H-M   'P 1'
#
loop_
_entity.id
_entity.type
_entity.pdbx_description
1 polymer ?
#
loop_
_entity_poly.entity_id
_entity_poly.type
_entity_poly.pdbx_seq_one_letter_code
_entity_poly.pdbx_strand_id
1 'polypeptide(L)'
;MKITPIEIKEHRFKKGLMGYDKNEVNALMGIIAETIEELAKQNNKLEEKIKDMATKLFEHEEREKILRETITTAQKMVEDLKNNAKKEAELIISEARIQADELVKKAHERVIKIQDEIYQLKKQRLDIQSSLKAMLEHHANLLNMGNREAAKGDSEDDRLKFIKK
;
A
#
# COMPACT_ATOMS: atom_id res chain seq x y z
N MET A 1 26.68 12.15 -62.26
CA MET A 1 26.21 12.29 -63.66
C MET A 1 27.36 11.97 -64.60
N LYS A 2 27.10 11.42 -65.79
CA LYS A 2 28.13 11.09 -66.80
C LYS A 2 28.56 12.27 -67.67
N ILE A 3 27.79 13.37 -67.68
CA ILE A 3 28.08 14.61 -68.42
C ILE A 3 27.57 15.79 -67.58
N THR A 4 28.35 16.86 -67.47
CA THR A 4 27.99 18.10 -66.76
C THR A 4 27.39 19.17 -67.68
N PRO A 5 26.58 20.12 -67.17
CA PRO A 5 26.08 21.25 -67.98
C PRO A 5 27.17 22.02 -68.73
N ILE A 6 28.36 22.13 -68.13
CA ILE A 6 29.54 22.76 -68.71
C ILE A 6 30.07 21.94 -69.88
N GLU A 7 30.20 20.61 -69.71
CA GLU A 7 30.62 19.70 -70.78
C GLU A 7 29.63 19.69 -71.96
N ILE A 8 28.34 19.92 -71.71
CA ILE A 8 27.31 20.07 -72.75
C ILE A 8 27.54 21.37 -73.54
N LYS A 9 27.74 22.51 -72.85
CA LYS A 9 28.01 23.80 -73.52
C LYS A 9 29.31 23.81 -74.31
N GLU A 10 30.34 23.13 -73.84
CA GLU A 10 31.66 23.11 -74.50
C GLU A 10 31.80 21.99 -75.55
N HIS A 11 30.81 21.11 -75.69
CA HIS A 11 30.89 19.98 -76.61
C HIS A 11 30.96 20.45 -78.08
N ARG A 12 32.00 20.00 -78.80
CA ARG A 12 32.16 20.29 -80.23
C ARG A 12 31.84 19.06 -81.08
N PHE A 13 30.84 19.19 -81.95
CA PHE A 13 30.48 18.17 -82.92
C PHE A 13 31.46 18.14 -84.11
N LYS A 14 31.72 16.94 -84.65
CA LYS A 14 32.48 16.76 -85.90
C LYS A 14 31.67 17.28 -87.09
N LYS A 15 32.35 17.91 -88.06
CA LYS A 15 31.71 18.40 -89.30
C LYS A 15 31.57 17.27 -90.33
N GLY A 16 30.40 17.13 -90.93
CA GLY A 16 30.11 16.21 -92.04
C GLY A 16 29.54 16.96 -93.26
N LEU A 17 29.54 16.31 -94.44
CA LEU A 17 29.19 16.93 -95.73
C LEU A 17 27.70 17.38 -95.83
N MET A 18 26.82 16.80 -95.01
CA MET A 18 25.41 17.17 -94.83
C MET A 18 25.08 17.09 -93.33
N GLY A 19 25.14 18.22 -92.62
CA GLY A 19 24.91 18.29 -91.17
C GLY A 19 23.86 19.31 -90.78
N TYR A 20 23.44 19.25 -89.52
CA TYR A 20 22.51 20.22 -88.92
C TYR A 20 23.13 21.62 -88.83
N ASP A 21 22.28 22.65 -88.79
CA ASP A 21 22.72 24.03 -88.58
C ASP A 21 23.43 24.16 -87.22
N LYS A 22 24.67 24.63 -87.26
CA LYS A 22 25.51 24.81 -86.08
C LYS A 22 24.90 25.77 -85.06
N ASN A 23 24.21 26.81 -85.51
CA ASN A 23 23.60 27.81 -84.63
C ASN A 23 22.40 27.21 -83.87
N GLU A 24 21.56 26.45 -84.57
CA GLU A 24 20.39 25.77 -83.99
C GLU A 24 20.83 24.69 -82.99
N VAL A 25 21.84 23.89 -83.33
CA VAL A 25 22.41 22.88 -82.42
C VAL A 25 23.01 23.53 -81.18
N ASN A 26 23.75 24.64 -81.32
CA ASN A 26 24.32 25.34 -80.17
C ASN A 26 23.23 25.95 -79.26
N ALA A 27 22.16 26.50 -79.83
CA ALA A 27 21.01 27.00 -79.08
C ALA A 27 20.32 25.88 -78.29
N LEU A 28 20.09 24.73 -78.92
CA LEU A 28 19.53 23.54 -78.26
C LEU A 28 20.44 23.02 -77.13
N MET A 29 21.75 22.95 -77.35
CA MET A 29 22.72 22.56 -76.31
C MET A 29 22.73 23.52 -75.12
N GLY A 30 22.50 24.82 -75.37
CA GLY A 30 22.31 25.81 -74.30
C GLY A 30 21.10 25.51 -73.42
N ILE A 31 19.94 25.25 -74.03
CA ILE A 31 18.69 24.89 -73.34
C ILE A 31 18.85 23.57 -72.57
N ILE A 32 19.47 22.56 -73.19
CA ILE A 32 19.71 21.26 -72.54
C ILE A 32 20.63 21.42 -71.33
N ALA A 33 21.71 22.21 -71.44
CA ALA A 33 22.62 22.47 -70.34
C ALA A 33 21.91 23.15 -69.16
N GLU A 34 21.08 24.15 -69.43
CA GLU A 34 20.31 24.88 -68.41
C GLU A 34 19.28 23.98 -67.74
N THR A 35 18.56 23.15 -68.52
CA THR A 35 17.61 22.16 -67.99
C THR A 35 18.30 21.13 -67.10
N ILE A 36 19.48 20.63 -67.49
CA ILE A 36 20.24 19.66 -66.66
C ILE A 36 20.77 20.31 -65.40
N GLU A 37 21.20 21.58 -65.45
CA GLU A 37 21.61 22.30 -64.26
C GLU A 37 20.45 22.48 -63.27
N GLU A 38 19.26 22.82 -63.77
CA GLU A 38 18.07 22.96 -62.95
C GLU A 38 17.62 21.62 -62.34
N LEU A 39 17.63 20.54 -63.13
CA LEU A 39 17.36 19.18 -62.64
C LEU A 39 18.38 18.74 -61.58
N ALA A 40 19.66 19.07 -61.75
CA ALA A 40 20.69 18.75 -60.77
C ALA A 40 20.46 19.50 -59.45
N LYS A 41 20.10 20.79 -59.50
CA LYS A 41 19.75 21.58 -58.30
C LYS A 41 18.52 21.01 -57.60
N GLN A 42 17.48 20.65 -58.36
CA GLN A 42 16.27 20.03 -57.80
C GLN A 42 16.58 18.69 -57.16
N ASN A 43 17.39 17.83 -57.82
CA ASN A 43 17.77 16.54 -57.28
C ASN A 43 18.54 16.68 -55.96
N ASN A 44 19.53 17.58 -55.89
CA ASN A 44 20.27 17.83 -54.65
C ASN A 44 19.35 18.32 -53.53
N LYS A 45 18.39 19.20 -53.84
CA LYS A 45 17.41 19.70 -52.86
C LYS A 45 16.46 18.59 -52.38
N LEU A 46 16.08 17.66 -53.26
CA LEU A 46 15.27 16.50 -52.89
C LEU A 46 16.06 15.52 -52.03
N GLU A 47 17.32 15.23 -52.38
CA GLU A 47 18.22 14.38 -51.58
C GLU A 47 18.42 14.94 -50.17
N GLU A 48 18.63 16.25 -50.03
CA GLU A 48 18.74 16.90 -48.72
C GLU A 48 17.44 16.78 -47.90
N LYS A 49 16.27 17.01 -48.53
CA LYS A 49 14.98 16.82 -47.87
C LYS A 49 14.74 15.37 -47.44
N ILE A 50 15.09 14.40 -48.28
CA ILE A 50 14.96 12.98 -47.95
C ILE A 50 15.82 12.66 -46.73
N LYS A 51 17.05 13.17 -46.68
CA LYS A 51 17.96 12.96 -45.54
C LYS A 51 17.41 13.58 -44.25
N ASP A 52 16.88 14.81 -44.31
CA ASP A 52 16.24 15.46 -43.15
C ASP A 52 15.00 14.70 -42.68
N MET A 53 14.13 14.29 -43.60
CA MET A 53 12.94 13.49 -43.28
C MET A 53 13.29 12.11 -42.70
N ALA A 54 14.31 11.44 -43.23
CA ALA A 54 14.78 10.16 -42.69
C ALA A 54 15.32 10.30 -41.27
N THR A 55 16.03 11.39 -40.97
CA THR A 55 16.54 11.69 -39.63
C THR A 55 15.38 11.91 -38.64
N LYS A 56 14.39 12.72 -39.04
CA LYS A 56 13.20 12.96 -38.21
C LYS A 56 12.39 11.69 -37.98
N LEU A 57 12.24 10.86 -39.01
CA LEU A 57 11.53 9.59 -38.89
C LEU A 57 12.22 8.69 -37.85
N PHE A 58 13.54 8.55 -37.92
CA PHE A 58 14.31 7.79 -36.95
C PHE A 58 14.12 8.32 -35.51
N GLU A 59 14.18 9.64 -35.31
CA GLU A 59 13.91 10.24 -34.00
C GLU A 59 12.47 10.02 -33.50
N HIS A 60 11.50 9.94 -34.40
CA HIS A 60 10.11 9.63 -34.05
C HIS A 60 9.93 8.16 -33.68
N GLU A 61 10.54 7.23 -34.43
CA GLU A 61 10.53 5.80 -34.14
C GLU A 61 11.18 5.50 -32.79
N GLU A 62 12.32 6.13 -32.47
CA GLU A 62 12.99 5.94 -31.18
C GLU A 62 12.15 6.49 -30.02
N ARG A 63 11.52 7.66 -30.21
CA ARG A 63 10.58 8.21 -29.21
C ARG A 63 9.37 7.30 -29.00
N GLU A 64 8.82 6.75 -30.07
CA GLU A 64 7.68 5.83 -29.98
C GLU A 64 8.06 4.56 -29.22
N LYS A 65 9.25 4.01 -29.49
CA LYS A 65 9.79 2.85 -28.79
C LYS A 65 9.92 3.12 -27.28
N ILE A 66 10.56 4.23 -26.90
CA ILE A 66 10.70 4.63 -25.49
C ILE A 66 9.32 4.80 -24.84
N LEU A 67 8.36 5.42 -25.54
CA LEU A 67 7.02 5.61 -25.02
C LEU A 67 6.30 4.28 -24.79
N ARG A 68 6.38 3.33 -25.72
CA ARG A 68 5.81 1.98 -25.56
C ARG A 68 6.45 1.23 -24.38
N GLU A 69 7.77 1.30 -24.25
CA GLU A 69 8.49 0.69 -23.13
C GLU A 69 8.10 1.32 -21.79
N THR A 70 7.95 2.65 -21.76
CA THR A 70 7.51 3.40 -20.56
C THR A 70 6.10 3.01 -20.16
N ILE A 71 5.15 2.93 -21.11
CA ILE A 71 3.77 2.51 -20.85
C ILE A 71 3.74 1.08 -20.30
N THR A 72 4.48 0.17 -20.91
CA THR A 72 4.54 -1.23 -20.46
C THR A 72 5.11 -1.33 -19.04
N THR A 73 6.14 -0.54 -18.75
CA THR A 73 6.76 -0.48 -17.43
C THR A 73 5.81 0.11 -16.39
N ALA A 74 5.09 1.19 -16.73
CA ALA A 74 4.07 1.79 -15.88
C ALA A 74 2.93 0.81 -15.57
N GLN A 75 2.45 0.05 -16.57
CA GLN A 75 1.43 -0.97 -16.38
C GLN A 75 1.89 -2.07 -15.41
N LYS A 76 3.13 -2.55 -15.54
CA LYS A 76 3.71 -3.53 -14.61
C LYS A 76 3.77 -2.97 -13.19
N MET A 77 4.27 -1.75 -13.02
CA MET A 77 4.33 -1.09 -11.71
C MET A 77 2.94 -0.95 -11.06
N VAL A 78 1.90 -0.59 -11.84
CA VAL A 78 0.53 -0.48 -11.34
C VAL A 78 0.01 -1.85 -10.86
N GLU A 79 0.28 -2.91 -11.62
CA GLU A 79 -0.14 -4.26 -11.24
C GLU A 79 0.61 -4.75 -9.99
N ASP A 80 1.91 -4.49 -9.88
CA ASP A 80 2.70 -4.79 -8.69
C ASP A 80 2.21 -4.02 -7.46
N LEU A 81 1.92 -2.72 -7.60
CA LEU A 81 1.32 -1.90 -6.56
C LEU A 81 -0.02 -2.47 -6.09
N LYS A 82 -0.89 -2.83 -7.02
CA LYS A 82 -2.20 -3.41 -6.73
C LYS A 82 -2.08 -4.75 -5.99
N ASN A 83 -1.15 -5.60 -6.42
CA ASN A 83 -0.92 -6.89 -5.78
C ASN A 83 -0.31 -6.75 -4.38
N ASN A 84 0.61 -5.80 -4.18
CA ASN A 84 1.16 -5.51 -2.86
C ASN A 84 0.10 -4.93 -1.93
N ALA A 85 -0.70 -3.96 -2.39
CA ALA A 85 -1.79 -3.38 -1.60
C ALA A 85 -2.82 -4.43 -1.17
N LYS A 86 -3.15 -5.39 -2.05
CA LYS A 86 -4.03 -6.52 -1.68
C LYS A 86 -3.42 -7.40 -0.59
N LYS A 87 -2.15 -7.79 -0.74
CA LYS A 87 -1.46 -8.61 0.27
C LYS A 87 -1.36 -7.89 1.62
N GLU A 88 -1.06 -6.59 1.59
CA GLU A 88 -0.98 -5.77 2.80
C GLU A 88 -2.36 -5.63 3.47
N ALA A 89 -3.43 -5.42 2.69
CA ALA A 89 -4.79 -5.43 3.22
C ALA A 89 -5.17 -6.79 3.85
N GLU A 90 -4.83 -7.90 3.21
CA GLU A 90 -5.05 -9.24 3.76
C GLU A 90 -4.27 -9.45 5.07
N LEU A 91 -3.02 -8.98 5.13
CA LEU A 91 -2.19 -9.04 6.34
C LEU A 91 -2.82 -8.23 7.48
N ILE A 92 -3.22 -6.98 7.22
CA ILE A 92 -3.87 -6.11 8.20
C ILE A 92 -5.15 -6.77 8.74
N ILE A 93 -5.98 -7.35 7.86
CA ILE A 93 -7.20 -8.06 8.29
C ILE A 93 -6.84 -9.27 9.15
N SER A 94 -5.82 -10.04 8.78
CA SER A 94 -5.36 -11.19 9.54
C SER A 94 -4.87 -10.79 10.93
N GLU A 95 -4.03 -9.76 11.03
CA GLU A 95 -3.53 -9.23 12.29
C GLU A 95 -4.67 -8.70 13.18
N ALA A 96 -5.61 -7.95 12.60
CA ALA A 96 -6.77 -7.44 13.32
C ALA A 96 -7.63 -8.58 13.90
N ARG A 97 -7.79 -9.70 13.17
CA ARG A 97 -8.51 -10.88 13.67
C ARG A 97 -7.78 -11.53 14.85
N ILE A 98 -6.47 -11.73 14.75
CA ILE A 98 -5.67 -12.30 15.83
C ILE A 98 -5.76 -11.42 17.09
N GLN A 99 -5.65 -10.11 16.95
CA GLN A 99 -5.77 -9.17 18.06
C GLN A 99 -7.18 -9.19 18.68
N ALA A 100 -8.22 -9.28 17.85
CA ALA A 100 -9.59 -9.40 18.32
C ALA A 100 -9.81 -10.69 19.12
N ASP A 101 -9.33 -11.82 18.62
CA ASP A 101 -9.41 -13.11 19.32
C ASP A 101 -8.65 -13.08 20.65
N GLU A 102 -7.45 -12.47 20.68
CA GLU A 102 -6.68 -12.29 21.91
C GLU A 102 -7.41 -11.40 22.92
N LEU A 103 -8.03 -10.31 22.46
CA LEU A 103 -8.82 -9.42 23.30
C LEU A 103 -10.02 -10.14 23.91
N VAL A 104 -10.75 -10.91 23.11
CA VAL A 104 -11.89 -11.71 23.57
C VAL A 104 -11.44 -12.74 24.60
N LYS A 105 -10.31 -13.42 24.37
CA LYS A 105 -9.74 -14.37 25.33
C LYS A 105 -9.39 -13.69 26.66
N LYS A 106 -8.69 -12.54 26.62
CA LYS A 106 -8.35 -11.76 27.81
C LYS A 106 -9.61 -11.30 28.57
N ALA A 107 -10.67 -10.92 27.86
CA ALA A 107 -11.93 -10.54 28.47
C ALA A 107 -12.58 -11.73 29.20
N HIS A 108 -12.59 -12.93 28.59
CA HIS A 108 -13.10 -14.14 29.24
C HIS A 108 -12.28 -14.51 30.49
N GLU A 109 -10.95 -14.47 30.41
CA GLU A 109 -10.08 -14.71 31.56
C GLU A 109 -10.36 -13.72 32.71
N ARG A 110 -10.57 -12.45 32.37
CA ARG A 110 -10.96 -11.41 33.35
C ARG A 110 -12.30 -11.74 34.01
N VAL A 111 -13.30 -12.17 33.25
CA VAL A 111 -14.62 -12.54 33.78
C VAL A 111 -14.49 -13.72 34.74
N ILE A 112 -13.76 -14.77 34.37
CA ILE A 112 -13.53 -15.94 35.22
C ILE A 112 -12.84 -15.52 36.54
N LYS A 113 -11.82 -14.66 36.46
CA LYS A 113 -11.12 -14.16 37.64
C LYS A 113 -12.05 -13.38 38.58
N ILE A 114 -12.88 -12.48 38.03
CA ILE A 114 -13.85 -11.72 38.82
C ILE A 114 -14.89 -12.65 39.47
N GLN A 115 -15.34 -13.69 38.77
CA GLN A 115 -16.28 -14.67 39.33
C GLN A 115 -15.66 -15.44 40.51
N ASP A 116 -14.40 -15.85 40.40
CA ASP A 116 -13.69 -16.50 41.51
C ASP A 116 -13.51 -15.53 42.70
N GLU A 117 -13.08 -14.29 42.44
CA GLU A 117 -12.97 -13.25 43.49
C GLU A 117 -14.32 -13.04 44.21
N ILE A 118 -15.43 -12.94 43.47
CA ILE A 118 -16.78 -12.84 44.05
C ILE A 118 -17.12 -14.07 44.89
N TYR A 119 -16.78 -15.27 44.42
CA TYR A 119 -17.02 -16.50 45.16
C TYR A 119 -16.23 -16.54 46.48
N GLN A 120 -14.94 -16.18 46.46
CA GLN A 120 -14.11 -16.10 47.66
C GLN A 120 -14.66 -15.07 48.65
N LEU A 121 -15.06 -13.88 48.19
CA LEU A 121 -15.66 -12.86 49.05
C LEU A 121 -16.98 -13.32 49.68
N LYS A 122 -17.83 -14.02 48.92
CA LYS A 122 -19.07 -14.61 49.46
C LYS A 122 -18.78 -15.65 50.54
N LYS A 123 -17.78 -16.51 50.32
CA LYS A 123 -17.35 -17.51 51.30
C LYS A 123 -16.83 -16.84 52.57
N GLN A 124 -15.91 -15.89 52.45
CA GLN A 124 -15.39 -15.11 53.57
C GLN A 124 -16.51 -14.44 54.38
N ARG A 125 -17.52 -13.88 53.69
CA ARG A 125 -18.69 -13.30 54.35
C ARG A 125 -19.45 -14.32 55.20
N LEU A 126 -19.70 -15.52 54.67
CA LEU A 126 -20.39 -16.59 55.40
C LEU A 126 -19.58 -17.10 56.59
N ASP A 127 -18.26 -17.23 56.41
CA ASP A 127 -17.34 -17.65 57.48
C ASP A 127 -17.35 -16.62 58.63
N ILE A 128 -17.29 -15.33 58.33
CA ILE A 128 -17.38 -14.25 59.32
C ILE A 128 -18.75 -14.24 60.02
N GLN A 129 -19.84 -14.38 59.26
CA GLN A 129 -21.20 -14.44 59.84
C GLN A 129 -21.34 -15.62 60.81
N SER A 130 -20.80 -16.78 60.45
CA SER A 130 -20.85 -18.00 61.28
C SER A 130 -19.99 -17.85 62.53
N SER A 131 -18.77 -17.30 62.39
CA SER A 131 -17.87 -17.01 63.51
C SER A 131 -18.48 -16.00 64.49
N LEU A 132 -19.09 -14.93 63.99
CA LEU A 132 -19.76 -13.94 64.83
C LEU A 132 -20.96 -14.54 65.58
N LYS A 133 -21.76 -15.37 64.90
CA LYS A 133 -22.90 -16.04 65.52
C LYS A 133 -22.44 -16.98 66.65
N ALA A 134 -21.40 -17.77 66.41
CA ALA A 134 -20.82 -18.65 67.42
C ALA A 134 -20.26 -17.85 68.62
N MET A 135 -19.60 -16.71 68.38
CA MET A 135 -19.10 -15.83 69.43
C MET A 135 -20.24 -15.24 70.27
N LEU A 136 -21.32 -14.79 69.64
CA LEU A 136 -22.51 -14.29 70.33
C LEU A 136 -23.20 -15.39 71.16
N GLU A 137 -23.37 -16.59 70.61
CA GLU A 137 -23.93 -17.73 71.32
C GLU A 137 -23.07 -18.12 72.54
N HIS A 138 -21.74 -18.10 72.38
CA HIS A 138 -20.80 -18.32 73.48
C HIS A 138 -20.97 -17.28 74.60
N HIS A 139 -21.00 -15.99 74.27
CA HIS A 139 -21.20 -14.93 75.26
C HIS A 139 -22.59 -14.96 75.91
N ALA A 140 -23.64 -15.27 75.15
CA ALA A 140 -24.99 -15.44 75.69
C ALA A 140 -25.05 -16.60 76.70
N ASN A 141 -24.38 -17.72 76.40
CA ASN A 141 -24.28 -18.84 77.32
C ASN A 141 -23.55 -18.46 78.62
N LEU A 142 -22.45 -17.72 78.54
CA LEU A 142 -21.74 -17.21 79.73
C LEU A 142 -22.62 -16.30 80.60
N LEU A 143 -23.37 -15.38 80.00
CA LEU A 143 -24.29 -14.50 80.72
C LEU A 143 -25.42 -15.30 81.39
N ASN A 144 -25.97 -16.30 80.70
CA ASN A 144 -26.98 -17.19 81.26
C ASN A 144 -26.44 -18.02 82.43
N MET A 145 -25.18 -18.45 82.39
CA MET A 145 -24.52 -19.13 83.50
C MET A 145 -24.32 -18.18 84.69
N GLY A 146 -23.82 -16.96 84.46
CA GLY A 146 -23.66 -15.94 85.50
C GLY A 146 -24.99 -15.55 86.17
N ASN A 147 -26.06 -15.38 85.40
CA ASN A 147 -27.40 -15.09 85.95
C ASN A 147 -27.95 -16.27 86.78
N ARG A 148 -27.67 -17.51 86.39
CA ARG A 148 -28.06 -18.70 87.17
C ARG A 148 -27.28 -18.81 88.48
N GLU A 149 -26.02 -18.41 88.50
CA GLU A 149 -25.20 -18.37 89.72
C GLU A 149 -25.63 -17.24 90.65
N ALA A 150 -25.92 -16.05 90.11
CA ALA A 150 -26.50 -14.94 90.88
C ALA A 150 -27.85 -15.30 91.51
N ALA A 151 -28.75 -15.93 90.75
CA ALA A 151 -30.05 -16.38 91.26
C ALA A 151 -29.93 -17.47 92.36
N LYS A 152 -28.88 -18.29 92.32
CA LYS A 152 -28.57 -19.27 93.39
C LYS A 152 -27.98 -18.59 94.63
N GLY A 153 -27.10 -17.60 94.45
CA GLY A 153 -26.54 -16.81 95.55
C GLY A 153 -27.59 -16.03 96.32
N ASP A 154 -28.53 -15.37 95.63
CA ASP A 154 -29.63 -14.63 96.27
C ASP A 154 -30.58 -15.56 97.03
N SER A 155 -30.83 -16.77 96.51
CA SER A 155 -31.70 -17.76 97.18
C SER A 155 -31.03 -18.46 98.37
N GLU A 156 -29.70 -18.57 98.40
CA GLU A 156 -28.96 -19.01 99.58
C GLU A 156 -28.84 -17.90 100.64
N ASP A 157 -28.62 -16.64 100.24
CA ASP A 157 -28.56 -15.50 101.15
C ASP A 157 -29.92 -15.24 101.82
N ASP A 158 -31.03 -15.37 101.09
CA ASP A 158 -32.37 -15.33 101.67
C ASP A 158 -32.59 -16.48 102.66
N ARG A 159 -32.18 -17.71 102.33
CA ARG A 159 -32.26 -18.85 103.28
C ARG A 159 -31.43 -18.63 104.55
N LEU A 160 -30.24 -18.04 104.43
CA LEU A 160 -29.38 -17.69 105.56
C LEU A 160 -29.98 -16.60 106.45
N LYS A 161 -30.73 -15.63 105.87
CA LYS A 161 -31.49 -14.63 106.64
C LYS A 161 -32.66 -15.24 107.41
N PHE A 162 -33.31 -16.28 106.89
CA PHE A 162 -34.39 -17.00 107.59
C PHE A 162 -33.90 -17.86 108.76
N ILE A 163 -32.64 -18.32 108.77
CA ILE A 163 -32.08 -19.16 109.84
C ILE A 163 -31.55 -18.33 111.04
N LYS A 164 -31.32 -17.02 110.85
CA LYS A 164 -30.79 -16.11 111.87
C LYS A 164 -31.85 -15.39 112.73
N LYS A 165 -33.11 -15.82 112.71
CA LYS A 165 -34.20 -15.25 113.50
C LYS A 165 -34.84 -16.30 114.39
#